data_AF-A0A536K4U6-F1
#
_entry.id   AF-A0A536K4U6-F1
#
_cell.length_a   1.000
_cell.length_b   1.000
_cell.length_c   1.000
_cell.angle_alpha   90.00
_cell.angle_beta   90.00
_cell.angle_gamma   90.00
#
_symmetry.space_group_name_H-M   'P 1'
#
loop_
_entity.id
_entity.type
_entity.pdbx_description
1 polymer ?
#
loop_
_entity_poly.entity_id
_entity_poly.type
_entity_poly.pdbx_seq_one_letter_code
_entity_poly.pdbx_strand_id
1 'polypeptide(L)'
;MPRVVHFRVHGLPAERLERVHEQVAALAAAREWRGDSPWLASDRSTGLFEMEFLRHQRAADGEGLSAAGFIKLAGDELDALILTLFVRDLSAEYGVRTVLRDEDNPIAKLRYLEFRHGRLPSGNSLEEMFARRPVIKKVMGQAIMFYPPSHRLNTTTPAGPAEWGYGLHGLRAFAPTLLEAEQEALKILRGWRRLGHR
;
A
#
# COMPACT_ATOMS: atom_id res chain seq x y z
N MET A 1 14.96 7.02 -13.04
CA MET A 1 14.39 5.70 -13.42
C MET A 1 13.01 5.58 -12.80
N PRO A 2 12.05 4.88 -13.42
CA PRO A 2 10.75 4.65 -12.79
C PRO A 2 10.98 3.79 -11.54
N ARG A 3 10.53 4.25 -10.37
CA ARG A 3 10.63 3.53 -9.10
C ARG A 3 9.70 2.32 -9.15
N VAL A 4 10.23 1.13 -8.89
CA VAL A 4 9.47 -0.12 -8.91
C VAL A 4 9.44 -0.71 -7.50
N VAL A 5 8.23 -1.01 -7.02
CA VAL A 5 8.03 -1.66 -5.73
C VAL A 5 7.62 -3.10 -5.96
N HIS A 6 8.48 -4.03 -5.57
CA HIS A 6 8.22 -5.46 -5.63
C HIS A 6 7.59 -5.94 -4.32
N PHE A 7 6.70 -6.92 -4.42
CA PHE A 7 6.21 -7.63 -3.24
C PHE A 7 6.18 -9.13 -3.48
N ARG A 8 6.32 -9.89 -2.39
CA ARG A 8 6.41 -11.35 -2.39
C ARG A 8 5.61 -11.92 -1.24
N VAL A 9 5.03 -13.09 -1.46
CA VAL A 9 4.25 -13.85 -0.48
C VAL A 9 4.84 -15.25 -0.39
N HIS A 10 5.21 -15.67 0.82
CA HIS A 10 5.88 -16.94 1.08
C HIS A 10 5.03 -17.84 1.96
N GLY A 11 5.01 -19.14 1.66
CA GLY A 11 4.31 -20.15 2.48
C GLY A 11 2.79 -20.02 2.48
N LEU A 12 2.21 -19.36 1.47
CA LEU A 12 0.76 -19.32 1.28
C LEU A 12 0.29 -20.66 0.67
N PRO A 13 -0.71 -21.33 1.27
CA PRO A 13 -1.29 -22.56 0.73
C PRO A 13 -1.93 -22.36 -0.64
N ALA A 14 -1.86 -23.38 -1.50
CA ALA A 14 -2.32 -23.30 -2.88
C ALA A 14 -3.82 -22.97 -3.00
N GLU A 15 -4.63 -23.49 -2.08
CA GLU A 15 -6.07 -23.25 -1.99
C GLU A 15 -6.43 -21.79 -1.66
N ARG A 16 -5.47 -21.00 -1.14
CA ARG A 16 -5.67 -19.57 -0.85
C ARG A 16 -5.21 -18.66 -1.99
N LEU A 17 -4.49 -19.19 -2.99
CA LEU A 17 -3.94 -18.38 -4.08
C LEU A 17 -5.03 -17.66 -4.88
N GLU A 18 -6.14 -18.33 -5.15
CA GLU A 18 -7.27 -17.73 -5.89
C GLU A 18 -7.84 -16.52 -5.16
N ARG A 19 -8.00 -16.63 -3.83
CA ARG A 19 -8.46 -15.52 -3.01
C ARG A 19 -7.49 -14.34 -3.01
N VAL A 20 -6.18 -14.59 -2.95
CA VAL A 20 -5.19 -13.50 -2.98
C VAL A 20 -5.16 -12.82 -4.36
N HIS A 21 -5.36 -13.57 -5.45
CA HIS A 21 -5.56 -12.99 -6.79
C HIS A 21 -6.77 -12.05 -6.82
N GLU A 22 -7.92 -12.48 -6.27
CA GLU A 22 -9.11 -11.62 -6.15
C GLU A 22 -8.83 -10.36 -5.32
N GLN A 23 -8.11 -10.48 -4.21
CA GLN A 23 -7.77 -9.34 -3.35
C GLN A 23 -6.84 -8.34 -4.06
N VAL A 24 -5.86 -8.81 -4.83
CA VAL A 24 -5.00 -7.94 -5.65
C VAL A 24 -5.81 -7.28 -6.77
N ALA A 25 -6.70 -8.02 -7.44
CA ALA A 25 -7.57 -7.46 -8.46
C ALA A 25 -8.54 -6.40 -7.88
N ALA A 26 -9.10 -6.66 -6.70
CA ALA A 26 -9.95 -5.70 -5.98
C ALA A 26 -9.17 -4.44 -5.60
N LEU A 27 -7.92 -4.59 -5.10
CA LEU A 27 -7.04 -3.46 -4.82
C LEU A 27 -6.74 -2.64 -6.09
N ALA A 28 -6.43 -3.32 -7.19
CA ALA A 28 -6.17 -2.68 -8.48
C ALA A 28 -7.38 -1.87 -8.98
N ALA A 29 -8.60 -2.37 -8.76
CA ALA A 29 -9.85 -1.74 -9.18
C ALA A 29 -10.38 -0.67 -8.21
N ALA A 30 -9.98 -0.69 -6.94
CA ALA A 30 -10.57 0.17 -5.90
C ALA A 30 -10.21 1.66 -6.03
N ARG A 31 -9.18 1.99 -6.82
CA ARG A 31 -8.74 3.35 -7.07
C ARG A 31 -8.02 3.50 -8.40
N GLU A 32 -7.87 4.74 -8.84
CA GLU A 32 -6.95 5.09 -9.92
C GLU A 32 -5.52 5.12 -9.38
N TRP A 33 -4.66 4.30 -9.99
CA TRP A 33 -3.21 4.30 -9.79
C TRP A 33 -2.58 5.32 -10.73
N ARG A 34 -1.54 6.04 -10.28
CA ARG A 34 -0.87 6.99 -11.19
C ARG A 34 0.04 6.30 -12.19
N GLY A 35 0.67 5.22 -11.75
CA GLY A 35 1.51 4.38 -12.59
C GLY A 35 0.73 3.15 -13.06
N ASP A 36 1.39 2.00 -13.02
CA ASP A 36 0.76 0.73 -13.33
C ASP A 36 -0.14 0.30 -12.15
N SER A 37 -1.14 -0.53 -12.41
CA SER A 37 -1.92 -1.19 -11.35
C SER A 37 -1.14 -2.36 -10.74
N PRO A 38 -1.33 -2.66 -9.44
CA PRO A 38 -0.72 -3.85 -8.83
C PRO A 38 -1.26 -5.12 -9.47
N TRP A 39 -0.40 -6.11 -9.60
CA TRP A 39 -0.71 -7.41 -10.18
C TRP A 39 0.08 -8.50 -9.46
N LEU A 40 -0.30 -9.76 -9.67
CA LEU A 40 0.26 -10.92 -8.97
C LEU A 40 0.55 -12.07 -9.93
N ALA A 41 1.71 -12.69 -9.78
CA ALA A 41 2.06 -13.98 -10.35
C ALA A 41 2.01 -15.08 -9.27
N SER A 42 1.42 -16.22 -9.61
CA SER A 42 1.50 -17.45 -8.81
C SER A 42 1.33 -18.68 -9.72
N ASP A 43 1.31 -19.89 -9.14
CA ASP A 43 1.01 -21.13 -9.90
C ASP A 43 -0.39 -21.18 -10.51
N ARG A 44 -1.27 -20.21 -10.17
CA ARG A 44 -2.59 -20.04 -10.79
C ARG A 44 -2.55 -19.12 -12.02
N SER A 45 -1.43 -18.44 -12.27
CA SER A 45 -1.28 -17.56 -13.43
C SER A 45 -1.13 -18.38 -14.71
N THR A 46 -1.86 -17.98 -15.75
CA THR A 46 -1.85 -18.65 -17.07
C THR A 46 -1.16 -17.82 -18.16
N GLY A 47 -0.87 -16.54 -17.88
CA GLY A 47 -0.16 -15.67 -18.79
C GLY A 47 1.36 -15.96 -18.79
N LEU A 48 1.95 -15.93 -19.99
CA LEU A 48 3.36 -16.24 -20.20
C LEU A 48 4.28 -15.33 -19.37
N PHE A 49 3.96 -14.04 -19.29
CA PHE A 49 4.78 -13.08 -18.55
C PHE A 49 4.79 -13.38 -17.05
N GLU A 50 3.63 -13.65 -16.46
CA GLU A 50 3.46 -13.93 -15.04
C GLU A 50 4.16 -15.24 -14.65
N MET A 51 4.00 -16.28 -15.48
CA MET A 51 4.67 -17.56 -15.28
C MET A 51 6.20 -17.41 -15.30
N GLU A 52 6.73 -16.71 -16.32
CA GLU A 52 8.17 -16.45 -16.44
C GLU A 52 8.71 -15.56 -15.33
N PHE A 53 7.96 -14.52 -14.96
CA PHE A 53 8.30 -13.66 -13.83
C PHE A 53 8.40 -14.48 -12.53
N LEU A 54 7.41 -15.31 -12.22
CA LEU A 54 7.43 -16.13 -11.01
C LEU A 54 8.62 -17.10 -11.01
N ARG A 55 8.90 -17.73 -12.15
CA ARG A 55 10.06 -18.61 -12.32
C ARG A 55 11.37 -17.91 -11.98
N HIS A 56 11.57 -16.69 -12.50
CA HIS A 56 12.74 -15.87 -12.17
C HIS A 56 12.80 -15.51 -10.68
N GLN A 57 11.66 -15.17 -10.07
CA GLN A 57 11.64 -14.85 -8.64
C GLN A 57 11.96 -16.07 -7.77
N ARG A 58 11.45 -17.27 -8.11
CA ARG A 58 11.77 -18.52 -7.39
C ARG A 58 13.23 -18.90 -7.50
N ALA A 59 13.87 -18.68 -8.66
CA ALA A 59 15.30 -18.91 -8.81
C ALA A 59 16.14 -18.01 -7.87
N ALA A 60 15.66 -16.81 -7.55
CA ALA A 60 16.34 -15.87 -6.67
C ALA A 60 16.03 -16.07 -5.17
N ASP A 61 14.79 -16.40 -4.81
CA ASP A 61 14.31 -16.44 -3.42
C ASP A 61 14.09 -17.86 -2.85
N GLY A 62 14.14 -18.89 -3.68
CA GLY A 62 13.96 -20.30 -3.29
C GLY A 62 12.51 -20.82 -3.34
N GLU A 63 12.34 -22.10 -3.00
CA GLU A 63 11.07 -22.85 -3.14
C GLU A 63 9.93 -22.37 -2.24
N GLY A 64 10.21 -21.56 -1.21
CA GLY A 64 9.19 -21.04 -0.29
C GLY A 64 8.32 -19.91 -0.87
N LEU A 65 8.55 -19.47 -2.11
CA LEU A 65 7.80 -18.39 -2.75
C LEU A 65 6.50 -18.92 -3.38
N SER A 66 5.37 -18.47 -2.82
CA SER A 66 4.03 -18.83 -3.29
C SER A 66 3.50 -17.88 -4.36
N ALA A 67 3.78 -16.58 -4.22
CA ALA A 67 3.36 -15.56 -5.18
C ALA A 67 4.28 -14.33 -5.14
N ALA A 68 4.35 -13.60 -6.24
CA ALA A 68 5.12 -12.36 -6.32
C ALA A 68 4.49 -11.38 -7.31
N GLY A 69 4.71 -10.09 -7.10
CA GLY A 69 4.24 -9.04 -8.01
C GLY A 69 5.08 -7.78 -7.88
N PHE A 70 4.73 -6.77 -8.66
CA PHE A 70 5.28 -5.43 -8.49
C PHE A 70 4.33 -4.36 -8.99
N ILE A 71 4.63 -3.11 -8.64
CA ILE A 71 4.02 -1.91 -9.22
C ILE A 71 5.11 -0.94 -9.68
N LYS A 72 4.92 -0.30 -10.84
CA LYS A 72 5.73 0.83 -11.26
C LYS A 72 5.06 2.11 -10.80
N LEU A 73 5.75 2.88 -9.96
CA LEU A 73 5.22 4.13 -9.42
C LEU A 73 5.47 5.30 -10.37
N ALA A 74 4.47 6.17 -10.51
CA ALA A 74 4.58 7.44 -11.23
C ALA A 74 4.64 8.63 -10.25
N GLY A 75 5.53 8.56 -9.25
CA GLY A 75 5.82 9.65 -8.32
C GLY A 75 4.78 9.90 -7.22
N ASP A 76 3.87 8.96 -6.98
CA ASP A 76 2.90 9.03 -5.87
C ASP A 76 3.34 8.13 -4.71
N GLU A 77 3.77 8.73 -3.59
CA GLU A 77 4.10 7.99 -2.37
C GLU A 77 2.88 7.29 -1.76
N LEU A 78 1.68 7.75 -2.07
CA LEU A 78 0.46 7.11 -1.59
C LEU A 78 0.28 5.71 -2.19
N ASP A 79 0.67 5.52 -3.46
CA ASP A 79 0.59 4.23 -4.15
C ASP A 79 1.51 3.21 -3.45
N ALA A 80 2.73 3.63 -3.10
CA ALA A 80 3.67 2.81 -2.33
C ALA A 80 3.11 2.44 -0.95
N LEU A 81 2.54 3.43 -0.25
CA LEU A 81 1.99 3.25 1.08
C LEU A 81 0.80 2.30 1.10
N ILE A 82 -0.15 2.46 0.16
CA ILE A 82 -1.30 1.56 0.04
C ILE A 82 -0.84 0.13 -0.24
N LEU A 83 0.10 -0.06 -1.18
CA LEU A 83 0.66 -1.40 -1.42
C LEU A 83 1.33 -1.98 -0.17
N THR A 84 2.05 -1.16 0.59
CA THR A 84 2.71 -1.61 1.83
C THR A 84 1.70 -2.05 2.89
N LEU A 85 0.63 -1.29 3.09
CA LEU A 85 -0.45 -1.66 4.01
C LEU A 85 -1.11 -2.96 3.56
N PHE A 86 -1.45 -3.08 2.28
CA PHE A 86 -2.05 -4.28 1.71
C PHE A 86 -1.18 -5.53 1.92
N VAL A 87 0.13 -5.45 1.62
CA VAL A 87 1.06 -6.58 1.79
C VAL A 87 1.23 -6.98 3.26
N ARG A 88 1.15 -6.00 4.18
CA ARG A 88 1.13 -6.25 5.62
C ARG A 88 -0.17 -6.92 6.05
N ASP A 89 -1.30 -6.49 5.52
CA ASP A 89 -2.61 -7.07 5.83
C ASP A 89 -2.73 -8.51 5.31
N LEU A 90 -2.18 -8.82 4.13
CA LEU A 90 -2.04 -10.22 3.66
C LEU A 90 -1.23 -11.08 4.65
N SER A 91 -0.14 -10.54 5.19
CA SER A 91 0.65 -11.25 6.22
C SER A 91 -0.16 -11.51 7.49
N ALA A 92 -0.97 -10.53 7.92
CA ALA A 92 -1.83 -10.65 9.10
C ALA A 92 -2.94 -11.68 8.88
N GLU A 93 -3.66 -11.57 7.77
CA GLU A 93 -4.83 -12.39 7.44
C GLU A 93 -4.46 -13.86 7.27
N TYR A 94 -3.41 -14.15 6.53
CA TYR A 94 -3.03 -15.53 6.22
C TYR A 94 -1.95 -16.10 7.14
N GLY A 95 -1.41 -15.29 8.06
CA GLY A 95 -0.31 -15.70 8.94
C GLY A 95 0.97 -16.05 8.18
N VAL A 96 1.15 -15.49 6.99
CA VAL A 96 2.27 -15.79 6.08
C VAL A 96 3.38 -14.74 6.17
N ARG A 97 4.56 -15.08 5.66
CA ARG A 97 5.65 -14.11 5.48
C ARG A 97 5.41 -13.35 4.18
N THR A 98 5.36 -12.03 4.25
CA THR A 98 5.38 -11.17 3.07
C THR A 98 6.59 -10.26 3.07
N VAL A 99 7.09 -9.93 1.89
CA VAL A 99 8.25 -9.06 1.70
C VAL A 99 7.88 -7.97 0.70
N LEU A 100 8.29 -6.74 0.97
CA LEU A 100 8.21 -5.60 0.07
C LEU A 100 9.61 -5.04 -0.14
N ARG A 101 9.98 -4.82 -1.41
CA ARG A 101 11.26 -4.23 -1.81
C ARG A 101 11.03 -3.01 -2.68
N ASP A 102 11.66 -1.92 -2.31
CA ASP A 102 11.56 -0.59 -2.92
C ASP A 102 12.95 0.06 -2.91
N GLU A 103 13.82 -0.40 -3.80
CA GLU A 103 15.26 -0.04 -3.79
C GLU A 103 15.49 1.48 -3.91
N ASP A 104 14.60 2.18 -4.60
CA ASP A 104 14.66 3.62 -4.83
C ASP A 104 14.00 4.44 -3.71
N ASN A 105 13.56 3.82 -2.60
CA ASN A 105 12.97 4.57 -1.49
C ASN A 105 14.01 5.57 -0.92
N PRO A 106 13.64 6.85 -0.74
CA PRO A 106 14.53 7.84 -0.14
C PRO A 106 14.90 7.51 1.31
N ILE A 107 14.06 6.74 2.00
CA ILE A 107 14.30 6.31 3.38
C ILE A 107 14.82 4.87 3.35
N ALA A 108 16.12 4.69 3.66
CA ALA A 108 16.80 3.39 3.56
C ALA A 108 16.07 2.25 4.30
N LYS A 109 15.55 2.51 5.50
CA LYS A 109 14.79 1.52 6.30
C LYS A 109 13.44 1.11 5.69
N LEU A 110 12.95 1.80 4.66
CA LEU A 110 11.72 1.46 3.94
C LEU A 110 12.01 0.74 2.60
N ARG A 111 13.28 0.61 2.21
CA ARG A 111 13.65 -0.10 0.97
C ARG A 111 13.41 -1.60 1.03
N TYR A 112 13.43 -2.16 2.23
CA TYR A 112 13.12 -3.56 2.48
C TYR A 112 12.24 -3.65 3.72
N LEU A 113 11.05 -4.20 3.56
CA LEU A 113 10.12 -4.49 4.64
C LEU A 113 9.76 -5.97 4.58
N GLU A 114 9.84 -6.64 5.72
CA GLU A 114 9.34 -8.00 5.88
C GLU A 114 8.23 -7.97 6.93
N PHE A 115 7.13 -8.66 6.66
CA PHE A 115 6.04 -8.82 7.61
C PHE A 115 5.82 -10.28 7.95
N ARG A 116 5.52 -10.53 9.22
CA ARG A 116 5.03 -11.81 9.75
C ARG A 116 3.87 -11.51 10.67
N HIS A 117 2.72 -12.15 10.43
CA HIS A 117 1.48 -11.86 11.17
C HIS A 117 1.16 -10.35 11.22
N GLY A 118 1.42 -9.64 10.13
CA GLY A 118 1.18 -8.21 10.02
C GLY A 118 2.15 -7.29 10.77
N ARG A 119 3.23 -7.84 11.35
CA ARG A 119 4.23 -7.09 12.13
C ARG A 119 5.61 -7.18 11.51
N LEU A 120 6.42 -6.18 11.79
CA LEU A 120 7.83 -6.16 11.40
C LEU A 120 8.62 -7.20 12.24
N PRO A 121 9.83 -7.61 11.82
CA PRO A 121 10.62 -8.58 12.57
C PRO A 121 10.97 -8.10 13.99
N SER A 122 10.98 -6.79 14.23
CA SER A 122 11.17 -6.20 15.56
C SER A 122 9.94 -6.30 16.47
N GLY A 123 8.79 -6.78 15.98
CA GLY A 123 7.50 -6.82 16.69
C GLY A 123 6.66 -5.53 16.57
N ASN A 124 7.27 -4.44 16.10
CA ASN A 124 6.60 -3.15 15.94
C ASN A 124 5.54 -3.18 14.83
N SER A 125 4.54 -2.32 14.96
CA SER A 125 3.60 -2.05 13.86
C SER A 125 4.27 -1.22 12.77
N LEU A 126 3.75 -1.31 11.55
CA LEU A 126 4.21 -0.47 10.45
C LEU A 126 3.91 1.03 10.72
N GLU A 127 2.79 1.32 11.36
CA GLU A 127 2.34 2.67 11.73
C GLU A 127 3.30 3.37 12.69
N GLU A 128 3.99 2.62 13.55
CA GLU A 128 5.05 3.15 14.41
C GLU A 128 6.28 3.59 13.59
N MET A 129 6.55 2.96 12.44
CA MET A 129 7.63 3.41 11.54
C MET A 129 7.28 4.70 10.79
N PHE A 130 6.00 4.90 10.46
CA PHE A 130 5.48 6.10 9.80
C PHE A 130 5.25 7.28 10.74
N ALA A 131 5.43 7.07 12.04
CA ALA A 131 5.20 8.08 13.07
C ALA A 131 5.89 9.40 12.71
N ARG A 132 5.05 10.38 12.32
CA ARG A 132 5.22 11.85 12.39
C ARG A 132 5.04 12.63 11.09
N ARG A 133 4.93 12.02 9.91
CA ARG A 133 4.78 12.81 8.67
C ARG A 133 3.51 12.49 7.90
N PRO A 134 2.73 13.50 7.49
CA PRO A 134 1.64 13.28 6.57
C PRO A 134 2.18 12.84 5.20
N VAL A 135 1.46 11.93 4.56
CA VAL A 135 1.68 11.60 3.14
C VAL A 135 0.89 12.60 2.30
N ILE A 136 1.55 13.24 1.33
CA ILE A 136 0.95 14.30 0.54
C ILE A 136 0.65 13.77 -0.86
N LYS A 137 -0.63 13.79 -1.24
CA LYS A 137 -1.07 13.49 -2.60
C LYS A 137 -1.45 14.80 -3.32
N LYS A 138 -0.81 15.10 -4.45
CA LYS A 138 -1.16 16.27 -5.27
C LYS A 138 -2.11 15.91 -6.40
N VAL A 139 -3.38 16.29 -6.32
CA VAL A 139 -4.42 15.95 -7.31
C VAL A 139 -5.13 17.21 -7.76
N MET A 140 -5.35 17.36 -9.07
CA MET A 140 -6.00 18.55 -9.66
C MET A 140 -5.38 19.89 -9.19
N GLY A 141 -4.06 19.94 -9.01
CA GLY A 141 -3.35 21.13 -8.52
C GLY A 141 -3.44 21.38 -7.02
N GLN A 142 -4.25 20.60 -6.29
CA GLN A 142 -4.46 20.71 -4.85
C GLN A 142 -3.68 19.63 -4.09
N ALA A 143 -3.26 19.95 -2.85
CA ALA A 143 -2.58 18.99 -1.96
C ALA A 143 -3.58 18.41 -0.96
N ILE A 144 -3.70 17.08 -0.94
CA ILE A 144 -4.41 16.32 0.08
C ILE A 144 -3.36 15.74 1.03
N MET A 145 -3.52 15.96 2.33
CA MET A 145 -2.64 15.41 3.37
C MET A 145 -3.31 14.21 4.02
N PHE A 146 -2.61 13.08 4.12
CA PHE A 146 -3.05 11.87 4.81
C PHE A 146 -2.22 11.64 6.06
N TYR A 147 -2.88 11.40 7.19
CA TYR A 147 -2.26 11.25 8.51
C TYR A 147 -2.49 9.82 8.99
N PRO A 148 -1.42 9.06 9.31
CA PRO A 148 -1.58 7.72 9.86
C PRO A 148 -2.27 7.75 11.23
N PRO A 149 -2.91 6.66 11.68
CA PRO A 149 -3.61 6.60 12.97
C PRO A 149 -2.70 6.96 14.17
N SER A 150 -1.40 6.68 14.06
CA SER A 150 -0.39 7.02 15.08
C SER A 150 0.01 8.50 15.09
N HIS A 151 -0.44 9.31 14.12
CA HIS A 151 -0.06 10.71 13.98
C HIS A 151 -0.75 11.60 15.01
N ARG A 152 0.06 12.19 15.90
CA ARG A 152 -0.39 13.22 16.84
C ARG A 152 0.07 14.59 16.35
N LEU A 153 -0.85 15.53 16.17
CA LEU A 153 -0.52 16.93 15.86
C LEU A 153 0.15 17.61 17.05
N ASN A 154 -0.35 17.35 18.27
CA ASN A 154 0.22 17.82 19.53
C ASN A 154 0.07 16.74 20.61
N THR A 155 0.94 16.74 21.62
CA THR A 155 0.93 15.77 22.74
C THR A 155 -0.33 15.86 23.61
N THR A 156 -1.06 16.98 23.54
CA THR A 156 -2.28 17.27 24.31
C THR A 156 -3.57 16.93 23.56
N THR A 157 -3.51 16.63 22.26
CA THR A 157 -4.68 16.16 21.54
C THR A 157 -4.94 14.71 21.96
N PRO A 158 -6.16 14.36 22.45
CA PRO A 158 -6.49 12.98 22.73
C PRO A 158 -6.14 12.12 21.52
N ALA A 159 -5.64 10.90 21.74
CA ALA A 159 -5.43 9.97 20.65
C ALA A 159 -6.73 9.91 19.87
N GLY A 160 -6.69 10.33 18.60
CA GLY A 160 -7.86 10.23 17.73
C GLY A 160 -8.32 8.78 17.66
N PRO A 161 -9.51 8.53 17.09
CA PRO A 161 -9.91 7.18 16.74
C PRO A 161 -8.78 6.51 15.92
N ALA A 162 -8.68 5.17 15.97
CA ALA A 162 -7.67 4.36 15.28
C ALA A 162 -7.87 4.36 13.75
N GLU A 163 -8.06 5.55 13.19
CA GLU A 163 -8.54 5.87 11.86
C GLU A 163 -7.50 6.74 11.16
N TRP A 164 -7.54 6.73 9.83
CA TRP A 164 -6.73 7.59 8.99
C TRP A 164 -7.34 8.99 8.94
N GLY A 165 -6.54 10.00 9.26
CA GLY A 165 -6.92 11.39 9.05
C GLY A 165 -6.65 11.82 7.61
N TYR A 166 -7.48 12.71 7.07
CA TYR A 166 -7.18 13.40 5.81
C TYR A 166 -7.54 14.89 5.89
N GLY A 167 -6.80 15.72 5.16
CA GLY A 167 -7.00 17.17 5.13
C GLY A 167 -6.85 17.76 3.74
N LEU A 168 -7.77 18.66 3.38
CA LEU A 168 -7.78 19.43 2.14
C LEU A 168 -8.58 20.73 2.34
N HIS A 169 -8.18 21.83 1.71
CA HIS A 169 -8.88 23.14 1.80
C HIS A 169 -9.19 23.62 3.23
N GLY A 170 -8.30 23.35 4.20
CA GLY A 170 -8.51 23.69 5.61
C GLY A 170 -9.53 22.80 6.33
N LEU A 171 -10.20 21.88 5.62
CA LEU A 171 -11.03 20.83 6.20
C LEU A 171 -10.15 19.69 6.68
N ARG A 172 -10.62 19.01 7.73
CA ARG A 172 -10.02 17.77 8.24
C ARG A 172 -11.11 16.80 8.64
N ALA A 173 -10.95 15.55 8.26
CA ALA A 173 -11.86 14.46 8.58
C ALA A 173 -11.07 13.15 8.76
N PHE A 174 -11.78 12.08 9.09
CA PHE A 174 -11.21 10.78 9.43
C PHE A 174 -11.99 9.68 8.71
N ALA A 175 -11.30 8.59 8.39
CA ALA A 175 -11.91 7.38 7.85
C ALA A 175 -11.19 6.13 8.38
N PRO A 176 -11.88 4.98 8.51
CA PRO A 176 -11.30 3.73 8.99
C PRO A 176 -10.02 3.31 8.28
N THR A 177 -9.95 3.46 6.96
CA THR A 177 -8.79 3.06 6.15
C THR A 177 -8.22 4.21 5.33
N LEU A 178 -6.95 4.07 4.91
CA LEU A 178 -6.32 5.03 4.00
C LEU A 178 -7.05 5.12 2.66
N LEU A 179 -7.53 3.98 2.16
CA LEU A 179 -8.25 3.91 0.89
C LEU A 179 -9.59 4.66 0.97
N GLU A 180 -10.34 4.48 2.05
CA GLU A 180 -11.56 5.25 2.30
C GLU A 180 -11.27 6.73 2.49
N ALA A 181 -10.25 7.08 3.28
CA ALA A 181 -9.81 8.46 3.45
C ALA A 181 -9.49 9.12 2.10
N GLU A 182 -8.80 8.40 1.21
CA GLU A 182 -8.50 8.85 -0.14
C GLU A 182 -9.78 9.06 -0.97
N GLN A 183 -10.68 8.08 -0.97
CA GLN A 183 -11.94 8.16 -1.71
C GLN A 183 -12.79 9.36 -1.26
N GLU A 184 -12.94 9.57 0.05
CA GLU A 184 -13.68 10.71 0.59
C GLU A 184 -13.02 12.05 0.27
N ALA A 185 -11.70 12.16 0.41
CA ALA A 185 -10.97 13.37 0.05
C ALA A 185 -11.14 13.71 -1.46
N LEU A 186 -11.10 12.70 -2.33
CA LEU A 186 -11.31 12.88 -3.76
C LEU A 186 -12.77 13.25 -4.10
N LYS A 187 -13.76 12.71 -3.39
CA LYS A 187 -15.17 13.11 -3.52
C LYS A 187 -15.34 14.59 -3.18
N ILE A 188 -14.78 15.05 -2.06
CA ILE A 188 -14.81 16.46 -1.65
C ILE A 188 -14.13 17.34 -2.70
N LEU A 189 -12.92 16.99 -3.15
CA LEU A 189 -12.18 17.76 -4.15
C LEU A 189 -12.95 17.88 -5.48
N ARG A 190 -13.57 16.80 -5.95
CA ARG A 190 -14.43 16.80 -7.14
C ARG A 190 -15.66 17.70 -6.94
N GLY A 191 -16.26 17.69 -5.75
CA GLY A 191 -17.36 18.58 -5.37
C GLY A 191 -16.96 20.05 -5.41
N TRP A 192 -15.82 20.40 -4.81
CA TRP A 192 -15.28 21.76 -4.79
C TRP A 192 -15.05 22.31 -6.20
N ARG A 193 -14.50 21.50 -7.10
CA ARG A 193 -14.30 21.88 -8.51
C ARG A 193 -15.62 22.18 -9.22
N ARG A 194 -16.69 21.43 -8.94
CA ARG A 194 -18.03 21.67 -9.51
C ARG A 194 -18.65 22.97 -8.99
N LEU A 195 -18.29 23.39 -7.79
CA LEU A 195 -18.74 24.65 -7.18
C LEU A 195 -17.96 25.88 -7.68
N GLY A 196 -17.02 25.71 -8.62
CA GLY A 196 -16.28 26.82 -9.23
C GLY A 196 -15.00 27.23 -8.48
N HIS A 197 -14.65 26.54 -7.39
CA HIS A 197 -13.38 26.73 -6.72
C HIS A 197 -12.28 25.97 -7.48
N ARG A 198 -11.22 26.68 -7.89
CA ARG A 198 -10.03 26.11 -8.56
C ARG A 198 -8.88 25.95 -7.56
#